data_AF-A0A2J8IFY0-F1
#
_entry.id   AF-A0A2J8IFY0-F1
#
_cell.length_a   1.000
_cell.length_b   1.000
_cell.length_c   1.000
_cell.angle_alpha   90.00
_cell.angle_beta   90.00
_cell.angle_gamma   90.00
#
_symmetry.space_group_name_H-M   'P 1'
#
loop_
_entity.id
_entity.type
_entity.pdbx_description
1 polymer ?
#
loop_
_entity_poly.entity_id
_entity_poly.type
_entity_poly.pdbx_seq_one_letter_code
_entity_poly.pdbx_strand_id
1 'polypeptide(L)'
;MVTATSVDELLDKLNSAQMGGIKIGDQFRLTGELFMSDLWMTGASGEYNVLLKAHGGADDLSVFVDKSDAARWQDGTQVQMIVEMGEATINGETTAGWLRALSVETIP
;
A
#
# COMPACT_ATOMS: atom_id res chain seq x y z
N MET A 1 10.63 -2.55 -14.15
CA MET A 1 10.30 -1.15 -14.55
C MET A 1 9.28 -0.66 -13.55
N VAL A 2 9.39 0.59 -13.09
CA VAL A 2 8.42 1.16 -12.14
C VAL A 2 7.38 1.95 -12.93
N THR A 3 6.10 1.64 -12.73
CA THR A 3 4.97 2.29 -13.41
C THR A 3 4.39 3.39 -12.53
N ALA A 4 4.28 4.62 -13.03
CA ALA A 4 3.60 5.69 -12.30
C ALA A 4 2.07 5.52 -12.36
N THR A 5 1.39 5.72 -11.23
CA THR A 5 -0.08 5.62 -11.13
C THR A 5 -0.58 6.39 -9.89
N SER A 6 -1.88 6.65 -9.79
CA SER A 6 -2.49 7.17 -8.55
C SER A 6 -2.89 6.04 -7.59
N VAL A 7 -3.19 6.39 -6.34
CA VAL A 7 -3.76 5.43 -5.37
C VAL A 7 -5.06 4.85 -5.90
N ASP A 8 -5.95 5.71 -6.41
CA ASP A 8 -7.26 5.35 -6.97
C ASP A 8 -7.13 4.36 -8.14
N GLU A 9 -6.29 4.69 -9.12
CA GLU A 9 -6.10 3.83 -10.30
C GLU A 9 -5.50 2.47 -9.96
N LEU A 10 -4.59 2.44 -8.98
CA LEU A 10 -4.00 1.19 -8.52
C LEU A 10 -5.06 0.34 -7.81
N LEU A 11 -5.83 0.93 -6.90
CA LEU A 11 -6.91 0.24 -6.20
C LEU A 11 -7.96 -0.30 -7.18
N ASP A 12 -8.38 0.51 -8.14
CA ASP A 12 -9.35 0.10 -9.17
C ASP A 12 -8.85 -1.09 -10.00
N LYS A 13 -7.56 -1.10 -10.35
CA LYS A 13 -6.94 -2.24 -11.06
C LYS A 13 -6.93 -3.48 -10.18
N LEU A 14 -6.49 -3.38 -8.92
CA LEU A 14 -6.46 -4.51 -7.99
C LEU A 14 -7.84 -5.14 -7.81
N ASN A 15 -8.88 -4.31 -7.75
CA ASN A 15 -10.27 -4.76 -7.59
C ASN A 15 -10.94 -5.20 -8.90
N SER A 16 -10.29 -5.04 -10.05
CA SER A 16 -10.81 -5.47 -11.34
C SER A 16 -10.56 -6.96 -11.62
N ALA A 17 -11.22 -7.52 -12.63
CA ALA A 17 -11.03 -8.90 -13.04
C ALA A 17 -9.53 -9.19 -13.31
N GLN A 18 -9.01 -10.27 -12.72
CA GLN A 18 -7.59 -10.65 -12.82
C GLN A 18 -6.63 -9.53 -12.37
N MET A 19 -7.04 -8.68 -11.40
CA MET A 19 -6.27 -7.54 -10.88
C MET A 19 -5.80 -6.59 -11.99
N GLY A 20 -6.57 -6.44 -13.06
CA GLY A 20 -6.22 -5.57 -14.18
C GLY A 20 -4.97 -6.03 -14.94
N GLY A 21 -4.60 -7.30 -14.79
CA GLY A 21 -3.39 -7.88 -15.37
C GLY A 21 -2.11 -7.62 -14.57
N ILE A 22 -2.20 -7.03 -13.37
CA ILE A 22 -1.06 -6.86 -12.45
C ILE A 22 -0.52 -8.23 -12.04
N LYS A 23 0.80 -8.36 -12.01
CA LYS A 23 1.52 -9.58 -11.64
C LYS A 23 2.38 -9.35 -10.41
N ILE A 24 2.70 -10.46 -9.73
CA ILE A 24 3.73 -10.46 -8.67
C ILE A 24 5.05 -9.93 -9.24
N GLY A 25 5.68 -9.03 -8.49
CA GLY A 25 6.90 -8.32 -8.86
C GLY A 25 6.68 -7.05 -9.68
N ASP A 26 5.45 -6.74 -10.10
CA ASP A 26 5.15 -5.44 -10.72
C ASP A 26 5.33 -4.32 -9.68
N GLN A 27 5.99 -3.24 -10.10
CA GLN A 27 6.31 -2.11 -9.23
C GLN A 27 5.60 -0.85 -9.69
N PHE A 28 5.06 -0.10 -8.72
CA PHE A 28 4.31 1.11 -8.94
C PHE A 28 4.89 2.27 -8.14
N ARG A 29 4.97 3.44 -8.75
CA ARG A 29 5.25 4.70 -8.06
C ARG A 29 3.94 5.45 -7.88
N LEU A 30 3.63 5.80 -6.64
CA LEU A 30 2.42 6.54 -6.28
C LEU A 30 2.75 7.61 -5.23
N THR A 31 1.93 8.65 -5.20
CA THR A 31 1.85 9.60 -4.09
C THR A 31 0.50 9.42 -3.42
N GLY A 32 0.47 9.31 -2.10
CA GLY A 32 -0.75 9.12 -1.34
C GLY A 32 -0.76 9.89 -0.03
N GLU A 33 -1.97 10.12 0.47
CA GLU A 33 -2.22 10.69 1.79
C GLU A 33 -2.51 9.54 2.76
N LEU A 34 -1.78 9.49 3.87
CA LEU A 34 -2.02 8.54 4.95
C LEU A 34 -3.28 8.94 5.75
N PHE A 35 -4.10 7.96 6.11
CA PHE A 35 -5.32 8.18 6.91
C PHE A 35 -5.69 6.97 7.77
N MET A 36 -6.67 7.14 8.67
CA MET A 36 -7.17 6.09 9.57
C MET A 36 -6.04 5.45 10.40
N SER A 37 -5.17 6.29 10.97
CA SER A 37 -4.02 5.85 11.77
C SER A 37 -4.36 5.00 12.99
N ASP A 38 -5.61 5.05 13.46
CA ASP A 38 -6.16 4.17 14.50
C ASP A 38 -6.31 2.70 14.05
N LEU A 39 -6.32 2.44 12.73
CA LEU A 39 -6.40 1.11 12.14
C LEU A 39 -5.04 0.53 11.72
N TRP A 40 -3.97 1.32 11.80
CA TRP A 40 -2.63 0.84 11.43
C TRP A 40 -2.14 -0.17 12.46
N MET A 41 -1.64 -1.31 11.98
CA MET A 41 -1.28 -2.41 12.86
C MET A 41 -0.21 -3.31 12.27
N THR A 42 0.48 -4.03 13.15
CA THR A 42 1.36 -5.13 12.76
C THR A 42 0.52 -6.40 12.61
N GLY A 43 0.52 -7.01 11.42
CA GLY A 43 -0.13 -8.29 11.16
C GLY A 43 0.57 -9.46 11.86
N ALA A 44 -0.07 -10.63 11.83
CA ALA A 44 0.45 -11.84 12.50
C ALA A 44 1.84 -12.28 11.97
N SER A 45 2.15 -11.95 10.72
CA SER A 45 3.42 -12.26 10.06
C SER A 45 4.49 -11.16 10.21
N GLY A 46 4.17 -10.09 10.96
CA GLY A 46 5.12 -9.05 11.35
C GLY A 46 5.14 -7.82 10.44
N GLU A 47 4.40 -7.82 9.34
CA GLU A 47 4.28 -6.66 8.45
C GLU A 47 3.49 -5.54 9.13
N TYR A 48 4.03 -4.32 9.13
CA TYR A 48 3.29 -3.15 9.58
C TYR A 48 2.47 -2.60 8.41
N ASN A 49 1.17 -2.52 8.61
CA ASN A 49 0.23 -2.07 7.59
C ASN A 49 -0.20 -0.63 7.86
N VAL A 50 -0.18 0.18 6.80
CA VAL A 50 -0.72 1.54 6.78
C VAL A 50 -1.74 1.69 5.66
N LEU A 51 -2.59 2.70 5.77
CA LEU A 51 -3.68 2.93 4.83
C LEU A 51 -3.46 4.25 4.10
N LEU A 52 -3.49 4.18 2.77
CA LEU A 52 -3.52 5.36 1.90
C LEU A 52 -4.96 5.66 1.50
N LYS A 53 -5.32 6.94 1.54
CA LYS A 53 -6.63 7.42 1.12
C LYS A 53 -6.84 7.18 -0.37
N ALA A 54 -7.92 6.49 -0.72
CA ALA A 54 -8.37 6.30 -2.09
C ALA A 54 -9.77 6.90 -2.28
N HIS A 55 -10.08 7.35 -3.50
CA HIS A 55 -11.40 7.86 -3.90
C HIS A 55 -11.94 8.95 -2.95
N GLY A 56 -11.05 9.86 -2.53
CA GLY A 56 -11.39 10.93 -1.59
C GLY A 56 -11.65 10.47 -0.14
N GLY A 57 -11.28 9.24 0.20
CA GLY A 57 -11.48 8.62 1.52
C GLY A 57 -12.74 7.79 1.64
N ALA A 58 -13.41 7.50 0.52
CA ALA A 58 -14.45 6.49 0.46
C ALA A 58 -13.88 5.07 0.58
N ASP A 59 -12.63 4.88 0.14
CA ASP A 59 -11.90 3.62 0.18
C ASP A 59 -10.46 3.82 0.69
N ASP A 60 -9.80 2.73 1.04
CA ASP A 60 -8.40 2.68 1.44
C ASP A 60 -7.58 1.73 0.57
N LEU A 61 -6.31 2.09 0.35
CA LEU A 61 -5.30 1.19 -0.18
C LEU A 61 -4.34 0.79 0.93
N SER A 62 -4.34 -0.50 1.24
CA SER A 62 -3.50 -1.12 2.25
C SER A 62 -2.07 -1.36 1.70
N VAL A 63 -1.06 -0.90 2.44
CA VAL A 63 0.37 -1.05 2.06
C VAL A 63 1.20 -1.49 3.25
N PHE A 64 2.03 -2.51 3.07
CA PHE A 64 3.03 -2.91 4.05
C PHE A 64 4.27 -2.02 3.97
N VAL A 65 4.72 -1.52 5.12
CA VAL A 65 5.88 -0.64 5.25
C VAL A 65 6.77 -1.10 6.40
N ASP A 66 8.00 -0.57 6.48
CA ASP A 66 8.75 -0.67 7.73
C ASP A 66 8.09 0.21 8.79
N LYS A 67 7.89 -0.33 10.00
CA LYS A 67 7.32 0.41 11.12
C LYS A 67 8.18 1.61 11.50
N SER A 68 9.50 1.58 11.28
CA SER A 68 10.36 2.73 11.55
C SER A 68 10.07 3.92 10.63
N ASP A 69 9.70 3.65 9.38
CA ASP A 69 9.33 4.72 8.43
C ASP A 69 8.06 5.43 8.87
N ALA A 70 7.11 4.67 9.42
CA ALA A 70 5.84 5.17 9.92
C ALA A 70 5.92 5.88 11.27
N ALA A 71 7.08 5.91 11.95
CA ALA A 71 7.19 6.39 13.32
C ALA A 71 6.82 7.87 13.52
N ARG A 72 6.85 8.67 12.45
CA ARG A 72 6.47 10.10 12.46
C ARG A 72 5.23 10.40 11.61
N TRP A 73 4.61 9.38 11.04
CA TRP A 73 3.42 9.56 10.23
C TRP A 73 2.18 9.71 11.10
N GLN A 74 1.23 10.45 10.55
CA GLN A 74 -0.08 10.71 11.11
C GLN A 74 -1.08 10.90 9.95
N ASP A 75 -2.37 10.94 10.27
CA ASP A 75 -3.39 11.29 9.28
C ASP A 75 -3.07 12.62 8.60
N GLY A 76 -3.22 12.65 7.27
CA GLY A 76 -2.88 13.78 6.40
C GLY A 76 -1.43 13.80 5.93
N THR A 77 -0.56 12.92 6.43
CA THR A 77 0.84 12.85 5.97
C THR A 77 0.89 12.44 4.51
N GLN A 78 1.58 13.23 3.68
CA GLN A 78 1.80 12.91 2.27
C GLN A 78 3.08 12.09 2.10
N VAL A 79 2.99 11.03 1.30
CA VAL A 79 4.11 10.14 1.04
C VAL A 79 4.19 9.79 -0.44
N GLN A 80 5.41 9.76 -0.98
CA GLN A 80 5.71 9.07 -2.23
C GLN A 80 6.24 7.68 -1.92
N MET A 81 5.72 6.66 -2.60
CA MET A 81 6.16 5.29 -2.44
C MET A 81 6.51 4.65 -3.77
N ILE A 82 7.50 3.76 -3.76
CA ILE A 82 7.59 2.67 -4.72
C ILE A 82 7.06 1.43 -4.00
N VAL A 83 5.99 0.85 -4.52
CA VAL A 83 5.38 -0.38 -3.98
C VAL A 83 5.55 -1.51 -4.98
N GLU A 84 5.69 -2.72 -4.47
CA GLU A 84 5.75 -3.95 -5.25
C GLU A 84 4.54 -4.83 -4.96
N MET A 85 3.93 -5.37 -6.00
CA MET A 85 2.92 -6.41 -5.90
C MET A 85 3.56 -7.71 -5.43
N GLY A 86 3.06 -8.25 -4.33
CA GLY A 86 3.54 -9.50 -3.76
C GLY A 86 2.43 -10.35 -3.17
N GLU A 87 2.89 -11.37 -2.46
CA GLU A 87 2.06 -12.26 -1.67
C GLU A 87 2.27 -11.98 -0.18
N ALA A 88 1.26 -12.33 0.63
CA ALA A 88 1.37 -12.37 2.07
C ALA A 88 0.76 -13.66 2.59
N THR A 89 1.40 -14.23 3.62
CA THR A 89 0.87 -15.38 4.34
C THR A 89 0.17 -14.88 5.59
N ILE A 90 -1.14 -15.12 5.68
CA ILE A 90 -1.96 -14.78 6.85
C ILE A 90 -2.63 -16.06 7.32
N ASN A 91 -2.43 -16.40 8.60
CA ASN A 91 -2.97 -17.62 9.21
C ASN A 91 -2.62 -18.92 8.45
N GLY A 92 -1.45 -18.95 7.79
CA GLY A 92 -0.99 -20.10 7.00
C GLY A 92 -1.52 -20.15 5.57
N GLU A 93 -2.36 -19.20 5.15
CA GLU A 93 -2.82 -19.05 3.77
C GLU A 93 -2.04 -17.96 3.06
N THR A 94 -1.42 -18.29 1.92
CA THR A 94 -0.74 -17.32 1.06
C THR A 94 -1.70 -16.81 0.00
N THR A 95 -1.89 -15.50 -0.03
CA THR A 95 -2.71 -14.81 -1.04
C THR A 95 -1.88 -13.76 -1.76
N ALA A 96 -2.17 -13.54 -3.04
CA ALA A 96 -1.62 -12.43 -3.82
C ALA A 96 -2.46 -11.16 -3.63
N GLY A 97 -1.99 -10.03 -4.17
CA GLY A 97 -2.71 -8.75 -4.11
C GLY A 97 -2.20 -7.79 -3.05
N TRP A 98 -1.10 -8.12 -2.38
CA TRP A 98 -0.53 -7.29 -1.33
C TRP A 98 0.52 -6.34 -1.87
N LEU A 99 0.50 -5.10 -1.42
CA LEU A 99 1.50 -4.10 -1.77
C LEU A 99 2.52 -3.97 -0.64
N ARG A 100 3.80 -4.10 -0.97
CA ARG A 100 4.90 -3.82 -0.05
C ARG A 100 5.70 -2.63 -0.55
N ALA A 101 5.87 -1.62 0.29
CA ALA A 101 6.74 -0.52 -0.02
C ALA A 101 8.20 -0.98 -0.08
N LEU A 102 8.86 -0.69 -1.20
CA LEU A 102 10.30 -0.87 -1.39
C LEU A 102 11.09 0.39 -1.01
N SER A 103 10.47 1.56 -1.16
CA SER A 103 11.02 2.84 -0.75
C SER A 103 9.89 3.80 -0.43
N VAL A 104 10.08 4.62 0.59
CA VAL A 104 9.13 5.66 0.98
C VAL A 104 9.84 6.98 1.22
N GLU A 105 9.17 8.07 0.87
CA GLU A 105 9.62 9.43 1.13
C GLU A 105 8.41 10.23 1.64
N THR A 106 8.54 10.86 2.81
CA THR A 106 7.54 11.83 3.28
C THR A 106 7.76 13.14 2.54
N ILE A 107 6.70 13.65 1.92
CA ILE A 107 6.76 14.88 1.13
C ILE A 107 5.99 16.01 1.83
N PRO A 108 6.41 17.28 1.67
CA PRO A 108 5.79 18.43 2.32
C PRO A 108 4.32 18.67 1.92
#